data_AF-D5WBZ2-F1
#
_entry.id   AF-D5WBZ2-F1
#
_cell.length_a   1.000
_cell.length_b   1.000
_cell.length_c   1.000
_cell.angle_alpha   90.00
_cell.angle_beta   90.00
_cell.angle_gamma   90.00
#
_symmetry.space_group_name_H-M   'P 1'
#
loop_
_entity.id
_entity.type
_entity.pdbx_description
1 polymer ?
#
loop_
_entity_poly.entity_id
_entity_poly.type
_entity_poly.pdbx_seq_one_letter_code
_entity_poly.pdbx_strand_id
1 'polypeptide(L)'
;MHFISYPRTAAELADLLKLGMSEVLRLLRENKLRVNLKGFLSYFFKTKNDDPVFISNANEKLLNWYAQRLEGGMPPAALVYHRTGVRALHGFKIERVSYVRKLDRRQYEHERKREFETIRPAWIREIGAKHASELEGAGISRADIARMVETGKAPLGYQVHHRMPLDDGGTNAYDNLILMRDDVEHRAVHGYYNPGEQRIDRMNYGESGHVALPMPPADTIVYPNIAMGYVSEPVPNVEFLEIFE
;
A
#
# COMPACT_ATOMS: atom_id res chain seq x y z
N MET A 1 9.40 -34.66 -18.41
CA MET A 1 10.46 -33.90 -17.72
C MET A 1 10.00 -32.46 -17.64
N HIS A 2 9.61 -31.95 -16.47
CA HIS A 2 9.23 -30.53 -16.33
C HIS A 2 10.50 -29.68 -16.20
N PHE A 3 10.83 -28.91 -17.23
CA PHE A 3 11.92 -27.94 -17.17
C PHE A 3 11.41 -26.69 -16.44
N ILE A 4 12.03 -26.38 -15.31
CA ILE A 4 11.79 -25.15 -14.56
C ILE A 4 12.95 -24.20 -14.87
N SER A 5 12.67 -23.08 -15.52
CA SER A 5 13.66 -22.02 -15.69
C SER A 5 13.79 -21.19 -14.40
N TYR A 6 15.01 -20.76 -14.07
CA TYR A 6 15.31 -20.02 -12.86
C TYR A 6 16.29 -18.86 -13.12
N PRO A 7 15.87 -17.80 -13.85
CA PRO A 7 16.75 -16.69 -14.21
C PRO A 7 17.21 -15.94 -12.95
N ARG A 8 18.51 -15.62 -12.88
CA ARG A 8 19.17 -14.99 -11.72
C ARG A 8 19.99 -13.77 -12.09
N THR A 9 20.49 -13.70 -13.32
CA THR A 9 21.33 -12.61 -13.81
C THR A 9 20.51 -11.56 -14.54
N ALA A 10 21.06 -10.34 -14.69
CA ALA A 10 20.42 -9.28 -15.46
C ALA A 10 20.19 -9.67 -16.93
N ALA A 11 21.10 -10.44 -17.54
CA ALA A 11 20.96 -10.91 -18.91
C ALA A 11 19.80 -11.91 -19.06
N GLU A 12 19.72 -12.89 -18.16
CA GLU A 12 18.62 -13.86 -18.15
C GLU A 12 17.27 -13.20 -17.88
N LEU A 13 17.22 -12.18 -17.00
CA LEU A 13 16.00 -11.40 -16.76
C LEU A 13 15.62 -10.55 -17.97
N ALA A 14 16.59 -9.97 -18.69
CA ALA A 14 16.35 -9.31 -19.97
C ALA A 14 15.72 -10.26 -20.98
N ASP A 15 16.32 -11.44 -21.17
CA ASP A 15 15.82 -12.44 -22.12
C ASP A 15 14.44 -12.94 -21.75
N LEU A 16 14.17 -13.10 -20.45
CA LEU A 16 12.85 -13.42 -19.95
C LEU A 16 11.82 -12.34 -20.32
N LEU A 17 12.13 -11.05 -20.11
CA LEU A 17 11.21 -9.96 -20.41
C LEU A 17 10.94 -9.78 -21.91
N LYS A 18 11.82 -10.27 -22.80
CA LYS A 18 11.57 -10.30 -24.25
C LYS A 18 10.41 -11.21 -24.65
N LEU A 19 10.05 -12.18 -23.80
CA LEU A 19 8.88 -13.04 -24.03
C LEU A 19 7.55 -12.26 -23.90
N GLY A 20 7.58 -11.08 -23.25
CA GLY A 20 6.40 -10.31 -22.90
C GLY A 20 5.78 -10.76 -21.57
N MET A 21 5.15 -9.82 -20.85
CA MET A 21 4.62 -10.07 -19.50
C MET A 21 3.56 -11.18 -19.46
N SER A 22 2.69 -11.26 -20.47
CA SER A 22 1.67 -12.32 -20.57
C SER A 22 2.28 -13.72 -20.60
N GLU A 23 3.35 -13.92 -21.37
CA GLU A 23 4.03 -15.20 -21.45
C GLU A 23 4.79 -15.52 -20.17
N VAL A 24 5.44 -14.51 -19.55
CA VAL A 24 6.08 -14.66 -18.23
C VAL A 24 5.07 -15.12 -17.18
N LEU A 25 3.89 -14.48 -17.11
CA LEU A 25 2.84 -14.83 -16.18
C LEU A 25 2.27 -16.22 -16.43
N ARG A 26 2.04 -16.59 -17.69
CA ARG A 26 1.62 -17.95 -18.07
C ARG A 26 2.63 -19.00 -17.58
N LEU A 27 3.92 -18.78 -17.79
CA LEU A 27 4.98 -19.69 -17.36
C LEU A 27 5.09 -19.79 -15.82
N LEU A 28 4.86 -18.68 -15.09
CA LEU A 28 4.81 -18.69 -13.63
C LEU A 28 3.60 -19.49 -13.12
N ARG A 29 2.40 -19.27 -13.69
CA ARG A 29 1.16 -19.99 -13.32
C ARG A 29 1.27 -21.49 -13.58
N GLU A 30 1.90 -21.88 -14.69
CA GLU A 30 2.13 -23.28 -15.06
C GLU A 30 3.31 -23.96 -14.32
N ASN A 31 3.94 -23.27 -13.37
CA ASN A 31 5.14 -23.74 -12.67
C ASN A 31 6.32 -24.11 -13.60
N LYS A 32 6.37 -23.55 -14.81
CA LYS A 32 7.48 -23.72 -15.78
C LYS A 32 8.59 -22.69 -15.62
N LEU A 33 8.32 -21.64 -14.85
CA LEU A 33 9.26 -20.58 -14.50
C LEU A 33 9.20 -20.33 -13.00
N ARG A 34 10.35 -20.06 -12.39
CA ARG A 34 10.43 -19.51 -11.03
C ARG A 34 11.43 -18.37 -11.03
N VAL A 35 11.09 -17.28 -10.37
CA VAL A 35 11.96 -16.10 -10.25
C VAL A 35 12.15 -15.74 -8.79
N ASN A 36 13.32 -15.18 -8.46
CA ASN A 36 13.43 -14.40 -7.24
C ASN A 36 12.58 -13.13 -7.43
N LEU A 37 11.42 -13.03 -6.78
CA LEU A 37 10.47 -11.94 -7.03
C LEU A 37 11.11 -10.56 -6.81
N LYS A 38 11.91 -10.40 -5.75
CA LYS A 38 12.62 -9.14 -5.47
C LYS A 38 13.51 -8.76 -6.65
N GLY A 39 14.36 -9.68 -7.10
CA GLY A 39 15.29 -9.44 -8.21
C GLY A 39 14.56 -9.17 -9.52
N PHE A 40 13.50 -9.92 -9.81
CA PHE A 40 12.65 -9.71 -10.98
C PHE A 40 12.00 -8.33 -10.95
N LEU A 41 11.31 -7.96 -9.87
CA LEU A 41 10.66 -6.66 -9.72
C LEU A 41 11.67 -5.52 -9.81
N SER A 42 12.80 -5.63 -9.11
CA SER A 42 13.86 -4.61 -9.17
C SER A 42 14.37 -4.41 -10.60
N TYR A 43 14.58 -5.49 -11.35
CA TYR A 43 15.00 -5.39 -12.75
C TYR A 43 13.90 -4.83 -13.64
N PHE A 44 12.69 -5.39 -13.56
CA PHE A 44 11.53 -4.98 -14.34
C PHE A 44 11.23 -3.49 -14.18
N PHE A 45 11.10 -3.00 -12.94
CA PHE A 45 10.84 -1.59 -12.70
C PHE A 45 12.02 -0.70 -13.08
N LYS A 46 13.27 -1.15 -12.94
CA LYS A 46 14.42 -0.41 -13.47
C LYS A 46 14.31 -0.17 -14.98
N THR A 47 13.80 -1.14 -15.74
CA THR A 47 13.58 -0.98 -17.20
C THR A 47 12.38 -0.10 -17.55
N LYS A 48 11.50 0.19 -16.59
CA LYS A 48 10.25 0.93 -16.77
C LYS A 48 10.21 2.27 -16.02
N ASN A 49 11.26 2.60 -15.27
CA ASN A 49 11.26 3.70 -14.31
C ASN A 49 10.95 5.06 -14.94
N ASP A 50 11.31 5.25 -16.21
CA ASP A 50 11.15 6.54 -16.89
C ASP A 50 10.13 6.46 -18.05
N ASP A 51 9.28 5.43 -18.06
CA ASP A 51 8.23 5.22 -19.07
C ASP A 51 6.88 5.73 -18.55
N PRO A 52 6.46 6.97 -18.90
CA PRO A 52 5.21 7.54 -18.41
C PRO A 52 3.97 6.80 -18.91
N VAL A 53 4.06 6.14 -20.08
CA VAL A 53 2.96 5.34 -20.62
C VAL A 53 2.78 4.09 -19.77
N PHE A 54 3.87 3.41 -19.42
CA PHE A 54 3.82 2.28 -18.50
C PHE A 54 3.20 2.66 -17.15
N ILE A 55 3.60 3.78 -16.55
CA ILE A 55 3.11 4.20 -15.23
C ILE A 55 1.62 4.55 -15.27
N SER A 56 1.19 5.30 -16.28
CA SER A 56 -0.24 5.60 -16.49
C SER A 56 -1.05 4.31 -16.68
N ASN A 57 -0.54 3.38 -17.49
CA ASN A 57 -1.19 2.09 -17.72
C ASN A 57 -1.23 1.23 -16.46
N ALA A 58 -0.17 1.18 -15.65
CA ALA A 58 -0.15 0.43 -14.40
C ALA A 58 -1.16 0.98 -13.38
N ASN A 59 -1.34 2.31 -13.34
CA ASN A 59 -2.34 2.96 -12.50
C ASN A 59 -3.78 2.57 -12.91
N GLU A 60 -4.07 2.58 -14.22
CA GLU A 60 -5.37 2.15 -14.75
C GLU A 60 -5.60 0.64 -14.55
N LYS A 61 -4.57 -0.17 -14.75
CA LYS A 61 -4.64 -1.63 -14.53
C LYS A 61 -4.90 -1.98 -13.07
N LEU A 62 -4.33 -1.23 -12.12
CA LEU A 62 -4.64 -1.42 -10.70
C LEU A 62 -6.13 -1.18 -10.40
N LEU A 63 -6.73 -0.14 -10.99
CA LEU A 63 -8.17 0.13 -10.86
C LEU A 63 -9.01 -0.98 -11.49
N ASN A 64 -8.64 -1.43 -12.70
CA ASN A 64 -9.35 -2.50 -13.39
C ASN A 64 -9.25 -3.84 -12.65
N TRP A 65 -8.05 -4.18 -12.15
CA TRP A 65 -7.84 -5.36 -11.31
C TRP A 65 -8.73 -5.31 -10.07
N TYR A 66 -8.80 -4.16 -9.39
CA TYR A 66 -9.64 -4.00 -8.22
C TYR A 66 -11.13 -4.12 -8.57
N ALA A 67 -11.58 -3.53 -9.68
CA ALA A 67 -12.96 -3.67 -10.15
C ALA A 67 -13.31 -5.14 -10.46
N GLN A 68 -12.46 -5.85 -11.20
CA GLN A 68 -12.64 -7.28 -11.49
C GLN A 68 -12.66 -8.14 -10.23
N ARG A 69 -11.84 -7.79 -9.23
CA ARG A 69 -11.84 -8.47 -7.93
C ARG A 69 -13.22 -8.36 -7.27
N LEU A 70 -13.81 -7.17 -7.24
CA LEU A 70 -15.13 -6.93 -6.66
C LEU A 70 -16.24 -7.61 -7.46
N GLU A 71 -16.19 -7.54 -8.79
CA GLU A 71 -17.15 -8.22 -9.68
C GLU A 71 -17.12 -9.75 -9.51
N GLY A 72 -15.94 -10.30 -9.24
CA GLY A 72 -15.73 -11.70 -8.91
C GLY A 72 -16.20 -12.12 -7.51
N GLY A 73 -16.78 -11.19 -6.72
CA GLY A 73 -17.28 -11.45 -5.38
C GLY A 73 -16.18 -11.61 -4.32
N MET A 74 -14.93 -11.27 -4.63
CA MET A 74 -13.85 -11.27 -3.65
C MET A 74 -13.92 -10.02 -2.75
N PRO A 75 -13.55 -10.13 -1.46
CA PRO A 75 -13.55 -8.97 -0.57
C PRO A 75 -12.54 -7.90 -1.02
N PRO A 76 -12.79 -6.62 -0.70
CA PRO A 76 -11.89 -5.54 -1.07
C PRO A 76 -10.52 -5.77 -0.45
N ALA A 77 -9.46 -5.62 -1.26
CA ALA A 77 -8.10 -5.66 -0.79
C ALA A 77 -7.16 -4.87 -1.69
N ALA A 78 -6.07 -4.35 -1.12
CA ALA A 78 -4.93 -3.85 -1.87
C ALA A 78 -3.82 -4.90 -1.89
N LEU A 79 -3.25 -5.19 -3.08
CA LEU A 79 -2.06 -6.02 -3.17
C LEU A 79 -0.81 -5.17 -3.00
N VAL A 80 0.08 -5.66 -2.13
CA VAL A 80 1.30 -4.95 -1.81
C VAL A 80 2.49 -5.91 -1.77
N TYR A 81 3.64 -5.44 -2.21
CA TYR A 81 4.88 -6.21 -2.12
C TYR A 81 5.57 -5.97 -0.78
N HIS A 82 5.95 -7.04 -0.09
CA HIS A 82 6.81 -7.01 1.08
C HIS A 82 8.03 -7.93 0.87
N ARG A 83 9.10 -7.75 1.68
CA ARG A 83 10.31 -8.59 1.60
C ARG A 83 10.04 -10.09 1.81
N THR A 84 8.92 -10.43 2.44
CA THR A 84 8.45 -11.81 2.67
C THR A 84 7.43 -12.28 1.63
N GLY A 85 7.33 -11.60 0.49
CA GLY A 85 6.39 -11.89 -0.60
C GLY A 85 5.23 -10.90 -0.68
N VAL A 86 4.29 -11.18 -1.58
CA VAL A 86 3.10 -10.34 -1.78
C VAL A 86 2.10 -10.56 -0.64
N ARG A 87 1.40 -9.49 -0.28
CA ARG A 87 0.33 -9.50 0.71
C ARG A 87 -0.93 -8.86 0.13
N ALA A 88 -2.10 -9.42 0.44
CA ALA A 88 -3.37 -8.73 0.27
C ALA A 88 -3.75 -8.08 1.61
N LEU A 89 -3.98 -6.78 1.59
CA LEU A 89 -4.45 -6.00 2.73
C LEU A 89 -5.97 -5.90 2.66
N HIS A 90 -6.68 -6.78 3.37
CA HIS A 90 -8.14 -6.82 3.31
C HIS A 90 -8.79 -5.58 3.90
N GLY A 91 -9.92 -5.18 3.33
CA GLY A 91 -10.64 -3.96 3.69
C GLY A 91 -10.11 -2.69 3.01
N PHE A 92 -8.90 -2.71 2.46
CA PHE A 92 -8.40 -1.60 1.65
C PHE A 92 -9.18 -1.49 0.35
N LYS A 93 -9.51 -0.27 -0.03
CA LYS A 93 -10.11 0.05 -1.31
C LYS A 93 -9.06 0.65 -2.24
N ILE A 94 -9.12 0.35 -3.53
CA ILE A 94 -8.38 1.12 -4.53
C ILE A 94 -9.33 2.18 -5.10
N GLU A 95 -9.02 3.44 -4.83
CA GLU A 95 -9.84 4.55 -5.30
C GLU A 95 -9.12 5.36 -6.38
N ARG A 96 -9.89 5.82 -7.37
CA ARG A 96 -9.42 6.81 -8.34
C ARG A 96 -9.53 8.18 -7.69
N VAL A 97 -8.39 8.74 -7.28
CA VAL A 97 -8.30 10.06 -6.65
C VAL A 97 -7.84 11.08 -7.69
N SER A 98 -8.50 12.25 -7.70
CA SER A 98 -8.01 13.41 -8.45
C SER A 98 -6.92 14.09 -7.62
N TYR A 99 -5.67 13.67 -7.84
CA TYR A 99 -4.53 14.06 -7.03
C TYR A 99 -3.92 15.38 -7.50
N VAL A 100 -3.60 16.26 -6.56
CA VAL A 100 -2.80 17.47 -6.78
C VAL A 100 -1.60 17.43 -5.85
N ARG A 101 -0.38 17.33 -6.40
CA ARG A 101 0.83 17.37 -5.56
C ARG A 101 1.00 18.77 -5.00
N LYS A 102 0.79 18.97 -3.70
CA LYS A 102 0.71 20.30 -3.08
C LYS A 102 1.88 21.22 -3.48
N LEU A 103 1.56 22.36 -4.09
CA LEU A 103 2.54 23.35 -4.54
C LEU A 103 3.22 24.05 -3.36
N ASP A 104 2.44 24.50 -2.37
CA ASP A 104 2.97 25.19 -1.21
C ASP A 104 3.62 24.21 -0.23
N ARG A 105 4.94 24.06 -0.36
CA ARG A 105 5.73 23.19 0.52
C ARG A 105 5.82 23.72 1.94
N ARG A 106 5.72 25.04 2.16
CA ARG A 106 5.74 25.60 3.52
C ARG A 106 4.47 25.24 4.27
N GLN A 107 3.33 25.32 3.60
CA GLN A 107 2.06 24.85 4.15
C GLN A 107 2.12 23.35 4.46
N TYR A 108 2.55 22.52 3.50
CA TYR A 108 2.72 21.09 3.73
C TYR A 108 3.61 20.78 4.94
N GLU A 109 4.75 21.47 5.06
CA GLU A 109 5.65 21.27 6.19
C GLU A 109 5.03 21.73 7.52
N HIS A 110 4.23 22.79 7.51
CA HIS A 110 3.50 23.23 8.69
C HIS A 110 2.49 22.17 9.14
N GLU A 111 1.62 21.71 8.24
CA GLU A 111 0.62 20.67 8.49
C GLU A 111 1.29 19.39 9.00
N ARG A 112 2.39 18.95 8.38
CA ARG A 112 3.06 17.68 8.71
C ARG A 112 3.94 17.75 9.95
N LYS A 113 4.68 18.85 10.17
CA LYS A 113 5.72 18.94 11.22
C LYS A 113 5.30 19.78 12.43
N ARG A 114 4.19 20.52 12.36
CA ARG A 114 3.70 21.37 13.46
C ARG A 114 2.33 20.94 13.92
N GLU A 115 1.35 20.99 13.03
CA GLU A 115 -0.03 20.65 13.37
C GLU A 115 -0.16 19.17 13.71
N PHE A 116 0.32 18.27 12.84
CA PHE A 116 0.22 16.84 13.07
C PHE A 116 0.95 16.40 14.34
N GLU A 117 2.10 16.99 14.68
CA GLU A 117 2.82 16.69 15.92
C GLU A 117 2.02 17.06 17.18
N THR A 118 1.09 18.03 17.06
CA THR A 118 0.18 18.44 18.14
C THR A 118 -1.07 17.56 18.17
N ILE A 119 -1.63 17.26 17.00
CA ILE A 119 -2.86 16.50 16.80
C ILE A 119 -2.67 15.01 17.11
N ARG A 120 -1.58 14.41 16.61
CA ARG A 120 -1.27 12.98 16.76
C ARG A 120 -1.39 12.49 18.21
N PRO A 121 -0.73 13.12 19.22
CA PRO A 121 -0.83 12.63 20.58
C PRO A 121 -2.22 12.87 21.18
N ALA A 122 -2.96 13.91 20.77
CA ALA A 122 -4.33 14.13 21.21
C ALA A 122 -5.27 13.03 20.67
N TRP A 123 -5.16 12.71 19.38
CA TRP A 123 -5.91 11.64 18.74
C TRP A 123 -5.62 10.27 19.36
N ILE A 124 -4.34 9.95 19.64
CA ILE A 124 -3.97 8.69 20.29
C ILE A 124 -4.63 8.53 21.67
N ARG A 125 -4.67 9.61 22.47
CA ARG A 125 -5.36 9.58 23.77
C ARG A 125 -6.85 9.37 23.61
N GLU A 126 -7.45 10.04 22.63
CA GLU A 126 -8.87 9.92 22.34
C GLU A 126 -9.24 8.48 21.97
N ILE A 127 -8.54 7.86 21.02
CA ILE A 127 -8.86 6.48 20.62
C ILE A 127 -8.60 5.48 21.74
N GLY A 128 -7.55 5.70 22.55
CA GLY A 128 -7.29 4.86 23.73
C GLY A 128 -8.42 4.93 24.76
N ALA A 129 -9.02 6.11 24.95
CA ALA A 129 -10.09 6.32 25.93
C ALA A 129 -11.47 5.88 25.42
N LYS A 130 -11.77 6.12 24.13
CA LYS A 130 -13.11 5.93 23.55
C LYS A 130 -13.27 4.61 22.79
N HIS A 131 -12.19 4.02 22.28
CA HIS A 131 -12.20 2.86 21.38
C HIS A 131 -11.43 1.65 21.93
N ALA A 132 -11.32 1.53 23.26
CA ALA A 132 -10.56 0.44 23.91
C ALA A 132 -10.97 -0.96 23.45
N SER A 133 -12.28 -1.22 23.29
CA SER A 133 -12.81 -2.51 22.82
C SER A 133 -12.31 -2.88 21.41
N GLU A 134 -12.29 -1.91 20.49
CA GLU A 134 -11.81 -2.11 19.12
C GLU A 134 -10.29 -2.35 19.09
N LEU A 135 -9.54 -1.58 19.88
CA LEU A 135 -8.08 -1.74 20.05
C LEU A 135 -7.74 -3.13 20.64
N GLU A 136 -8.49 -3.58 21.65
CA GLU A 136 -8.35 -4.94 22.21
C GLU A 136 -8.68 -6.01 21.16
N GLY A 137 -9.74 -5.81 20.37
CA GLY A 137 -10.11 -6.71 19.26
C GLY A 137 -9.07 -6.78 18.15
N ALA A 138 -8.28 -5.71 17.96
CA ALA A 138 -7.12 -5.68 17.08
C ALA A 138 -5.84 -6.30 17.70
N GLY A 139 -5.90 -6.74 18.96
CA GLY A 139 -4.80 -7.38 19.67
C GLY A 139 -3.88 -6.42 20.42
N ILE A 140 -4.27 -5.17 20.62
CA ILE A 140 -3.52 -4.21 21.44
C ILE A 140 -3.86 -4.49 22.92
N SER A 141 -2.83 -4.67 23.75
CA SER A 141 -3.03 -5.02 25.15
C SER A 141 -3.66 -3.87 25.96
N ARG A 142 -4.42 -4.18 27.01
CA ARG A 142 -4.96 -3.16 27.94
C ARG A 142 -3.89 -2.26 28.53
N ALA A 143 -2.69 -2.80 28.80
CA ALA A 143 -1.56 -2.02 29.29
C ALA A 143 -1.06 -1.01 28.25
N ASP A 144 -1.00 -1.41 26.97
CA ASP A 144 -0.65 -0.51 25.88
C ASP A 144 -1.73 0.57 25.68
N ILE A 145 -3.02 0.21 25.75
CA ILE A 145 -4.14 1.16 25.64
C ILE A 145 -4.09 2.18 26.79
N ALA A 146 -3.87 1.74 28.03
CA ALA A 146 -3.68 2.64 29.17
C ALA A 146 -2.50 3.60 28.94
N ARG A 147 -1.36 3.10 28.43
CA ARG A 147 -0.21 3.93 28.07
C ARG A 147 -0.53 4.93 26.96
N MET A 148 -1.36 4.56 25.97
CA MET A 148 -1.81 5.48 24.92
C MET A 148 -2.56 6.66 25.53
N VAL A 149 -3.48 6.41 26.47
CA VAL A 149 -4.27 7.44 27.17
C VAL A 149 -3.37 8.36 28.01
N GLU A 150 -2.40 7.79 28.73
CA GLU A 150 -1.48 8.55 29.58
C GLU A 150 -0.52 9.41 28.75
N THR A 151 0.15 8.80 27.77
CA THR A 151 1.32 9.39 27.12
C THR A 151 1.01 10.04 25.77
N GLY A 152 -0.12 9.70 25.15
CA GLY A 152 -0.41 10.06 23.75
C GLY A 152 0.57 9.44 22.76
N LYS A 153 1.22 8.33 23.11
CA LYS A 153 2.15 7.61 22.22
C LYS A 153 1.49 6.36 21.68
N ALA A 154 1.74 6.09 20.39
CA ALA A 154 1.26 4.88 19.73
C ALA A 154 1.86 3.63 20.42
N PRO A 155 1.15 2.49 20.40
CA PRO A 155 1.70 1.24 20.88
C PRO A 155 2.94 0.83 20.06
N LEU A 156 3.81 0.02 20.65
CA LEU A 156 5.03 -0.43 19.98
C LEU A 156 4.68 -1.15 18.68
N GLY A 157 5.35 -0.78 17.59
CA GLY A 157 5.09 -1.36 16.26
C GLY A 157 3.89 -0.77 15.53
N TYR A 158 3.30 0.32 16.02
CA TYR A 158 2.24 1.07 15.33
C TYR A 158 2.62 2.53 15.09
N GLN A 159 2.08 3.11 14.02
CA GLN A 159 2.18 4.51 13.68
C GLN A 159 0.81 5.08 13.32
N VAL A 160 0.65 6.39 13.47
CA VAL A 160 -0.54 7.08 12.97
C VAL A 160 -0.31 7.39 11.50
N HIS A 161 -1.23 6.92 10.66
CA HIS A 161 -1.20 7.08 9.21
C HIS A 161 -2.42 7.90 8.76
N HIS A 162 -2.25 8.67 7.68
CA HIS A 162 -3.35 9.40 7.06
C HIS A 162 -4.01 8.53 5.99
N ARG A 163 -5.33 8.35 6.03
CA ARG A 163 -6.07 7.59 5.00
C ARG A 163 -5.90 8.24 3.62
N MET A 164 -6.18 9.54 3.54
CA MET A 164 -5.89 10.39 2.39
C MET A 164 -4.60 11.17 2.64
N PRO A 165 -3.60 11.13 1.74
CA PRO A 165 -2.33 11.82 1.93
C PRO A 165 -2.49 13.34 2.15
N LEU A 166 -1.72 13.92 3.08
CA LEU A 166 -1.69 15.38 3.29
C LEU A 166 -1.24 16.17 2.05
N ASP A 167 -0.43 15.52 1.21
CA ASP A 167 0.11 16.12 0.01
C ASP A 167 -0.95 16.30 -1.09
N ASP A 168 -2.15 15.71 -0.91
CA ASP A 168 -3.31 15.81 -1.80
C ASP A 168 -4.64 15.72 -1.03
N GLY A 169 -5.28 16.86 -0.77
CA GLY A 169 -6.65 16.95 -0.22
C GLY A 169 -6.85 16.43 1.21
N GLY A 170 -5.99 15.54 1.71
CA GLY A 170 -6.03 15.01 3.06
C GLY A 170 -5.74 16.08 4.11
N THR A 171 -6.32 15.90 5.30
CA THR A 171 -6.17 16.83 6.42
C THR A 171 -5.69 16.13 7.69
N ASN A 172 -5.36 16.89 8.72
CA ASN A 172 -5.08 16.36 10.05
C ASN A 172 -6.36 16.08 10.88
N ALA A 173 -7.55 16.08 10.26
CA ALA A 173 -8.79 15.73 10.96
C ALA A 173 -8.78 14.26 11.41
N TYR A 174 -9.43 13.98 12.54
CA TYR A 174 -9.40 12.66 13.19
C TYR A 174 -9.97 11.53 12.32
N ASP A 175 -10.96 11.84 11.48
CA ASP A 175 -11.56 10.92 10.52
C ASP A 175 -10.61 10.53 9.36
N ASN A 176 -9.55 11.32 9.13
CA ASN A 176 -8.49 10.99 8.19
C ASN A 176 -7.34 10.21 8.83
N LEU A 177 -7.39 9.89 10.14
CA LEU A 177 -6.30 9.20 10.85
C LEU A 177 -6.64 7.75 11.19
N ILE A 178 -5.67 6.86 11.00
CA ILE A 178 -5.76 5.45 11.36
C ILE A 178 -4.48 4.99 12.06
N LEU A 179 -4.62 4.11 13.05
CA LEU A 179 -3.50 3.54 13.78
C LEU A 179 -3.05 2.28 13.03
N MET A 180 -1.93 2.34 12.34
CA MET A 180 -1.50 1.29 11.42
C MET A 180 -0.24 0.60 11.92
N ARG A 181 -0.18 -0.72 11.82
CA ARG A 181 1.02 -1.49 12.14
C ARG A 181 2.18 -1.12 11.20
N ASP A 182 3.32 -0.79 11.77
CA ASP A 182 4.54 -0.37 11.07
C ASP A 182 5.37 -1.55 10.55
N ASP A 183 4.74 -2.40 9.74
CA ASP A 183 5.38 -3.49 9.02
C ASP A 183 4.92 -3.54 7.55
N VAL A 184 4.25 -4.61 7.12
CA VAL A 184 3.68 -4.73 5.77
C VAL A 184 2.68 -3.61 5.55
N GLU A 185 1.84 -3.33 6.54
CA GLU A 185 0.64 -2.53 6.37
C GLU A 185 0.98 -1.08 6.04
N HIS A 186 1.86 -0.48 6.85
CA HIS A 186 2.29 0.90 6.67
C HIS A 186 3.29 1.08 5.51
N ARG A 187 4.25 0.16 5.36
CA ARG A 187 5.34 0.32 4.38
C ARG A 187 4.92 0.03 2.96
N ALA A 188 3.88 -0.79 2.78
CA ALA A 188 3.55 -1.31 1.47
C ALA A 188 2.46 -0.49 0.76
N VAL A 189 1.71 0.35 1.47
CA VAL A 189 0.96 1.47 0.85
C VAL A 189 1.91 2.51 0.25
N HIS A 190 2.98 2.86 0.95
CA HIS A 190 4.04 3.77 0.48
C HIS A 190 5.16 3.07 -0.32
N GLY A 191 4.88 1.88 -0.85
CA GLY A 191 5.90 1.01 -1.44
C GLY A 191 6.27 1.43 -2.87
N TYR A 192 7.57 1.36 -3.22
CA TYR A 192 8.06 1.64 -4.58
C TYR A 192 7.34 0.83 -5.68
N TYR A 193 6.84 -0.37 -5.39
CA TYR A 193 6.13 -1.17 -6.40
C TYR A 193 4.64 -0.85 -6.51
N ASN A 194 4.11 0.12 -5.75
CA ASN A 194 2.73 0.59 -5.87
C ASN A 194 2.61 1.55 -7.08
N PRO A 195 1.77 1.25 -8.09
CA PRO A 195 1.54 2.15 -9.23
C PRO A 195 1.16 3.57 -8.84
N GLY A 196 0.36 3.75 -7.78
CA GLY A 196 -0.08 5.06 -7.32
C GLY A 196 1.08 5.91 -6.82
N GLU A 197 1.93 5.35 -5.97
CA GLU A 197 3.15 6.01 -5.46
C GLU A 197 4.13 6.34 -6.60
N GLN A 198 4.32 5.41 -7.55
CA GLN A 198 5.16 5.68 -8.73
C GLN A 198 4.64 6.88 -9.53
N ARG A 199 3.32 7.03 -9.65
CA ARG A 199 2.73 8.18 -10.33
C ARG A 199 2.98 9.47 -9.54
N ILE A 200 2.70 9.48 -8.25
CA ILE A 200 2.87 10.65 -7.37
C ILE A 200 4.32 11.14 -7.36
N ASP A 201 5.29 10.23 -7.24
CA ASP A 201 6.71 10.57 -7.17
C ASP A 201 7.21 11.38 -8.37
N ARG A 202 6.58 11.20 -9.53
CA ARG A 202 6.94 11.85 -10.81
C ARG A 202 6.14 13.11 -11.10
N MET A 203 5.12 13.42 -10.31
CA MET A 203 4.36 14.67 -10.46
C MET A 203 5.22 15.83 -9.96
N ASN A 204 5.24 16.95 -10.68
CA ASN A 204 5.82 18.18 -10.17
C ASN A 204 4.94 18.78 -9.08
N TYR A 205 5.50 19.62 -8.21
CA TYR A 205 4.69 20.39 -7.27
C TYR A 205 3.72 21.31 -8.04
N GLY A 206 2.45 21.27 -7.68
CA GLY A 206 1.33 21.94 -8.37
C GLY A 206 0.72 21.13 -9.52
N GLU A 207 1.33 20.02 -9.93
CA GLU A 207 0.78 19.15 -10.97
C GLU A 207 -0.42 18.36 -10.45
N SER A 208 -1.39 18.10 -11.34
CA SER A 208 -2.58 17.32 -11.06
C SER A 208 -2.73 16.12 -12.00
N GLY A 209 -3.38 15.06 -11.52
CA GLY A 209 -3.61 13.84 -12.28
C GLY A 209 -4.39 12.79 -11.49
N HIS A 210 -4.86 11.75 -12.16
CA HIS A 210 -5.59 10.67 -11.49
C HIS A 210 -4.66 9.62 -10.90
N VAL A 211 -4.76 9.33 -9.61
CA VAL A 211 -3.93 8.31 -8.95
C VAL A 211 -4.83 7.21 -8.39
N ALA A 212 -4.43 5.96 -8.59
CA ALA A 212 -5.06 4.78 -8.00
C ALA A 212 -4.44 4.56 -6.62
N LEU A 213 -5.13 4.98 -5.57
CA LEU A 213 -4.60 4.94 -4.21
C LEU A 213 -5.23 3.81 -3.38
N PRO A 214 -4.41 3.01 -2.67
CA PRO A 214 -4.92 2.08 -1.67
C PRO A 214 -5.33 2.86 -0.40
N MET A 215 -6.63 3.05 -0.25
CA MET A 215 -7.25 3.73 0.88
C MET A 215 -7.53 2.72 2.01
N PRO A 216 -7.03 2.97 3.24
CA PRO A 216 -7.36 2.13 4.40
C PRO A 216 -8.87 2.13 4.68
N PRO A 217 -9.41 1.09 5.35
CA PRO A 217 -10.82 1.05 5.70
C PRO A 217 -11.24 2.27 6.56
N ALA A 218 -12.41 2.83 6.24
CA ALA A 218 -12.92 4.03 6.89
C ALA A 218 -13.71 3.73 8.19
N ASP A 219 -14.13 2.48 8.36
CA ASP A 219 -14.97 1.99 9.45
C ASP A 219 -14.17 1.37 10.62
N THR A 220 -12.84 1.48 10.59
CA THR A 220 -11.96 1.09 11.71
C THR A 220 -10.94 2.17 12.04
N ILE A 221 -10.58 2.29 13.32
CA ILE A 221 -9.53 3.19 13.82
C ILE A 221 -8.14 2.55 13.85
N VAL A 222 -8.04 1.24 13.63
CA VAL A 222 -6.78 0.48 13.73
C VAL A 222 -6.67 -0.55 12.61
N TYR A 223 -5.47 -0.73 12.08
CA TYR A 223 -5.18 -1.76 11.09
C TYR A 223 -3.85 -2.48 11.41
N PRO A 224 -3.81 -3.83 11.40
CA PRO A 224 -4.92 -4.75 11.12
C PRO A 224 -5.98 -4.75 12.25
N ASN A 225 -7.21 -5.15 11.91
CA ASN A 225 -8.29 -5.39 12.85
C ASN A 225 -8.87 -6.79 12.60
N ILE A 226 -8.37 -7.78 13.35
CA ILE A 226 -8.69 -9.19 13.16
C ILE A 226 -10.18 -9.45 13.40
N ALA A 227 -10.80 -8.76 14.36
CA ALA A 227 -12.22 -8.89 14.65
C ALA A 227 -13.12 -8.50 13.47
N MET A 228 -12.64 -7.61 12.58
CA MET A 228 -13.33 -7.18 11.37
C MET A 228 -12.90 -7.96 10.11
N GLY A 229 -11.99 -8.92 10.24
CA GLY A 229 -11.39 -9.61 9.08
C GLY A 229 -10.39 -8.75 8.28
N TYR A 230 -10.01 -7.59 8.81
CA TYR A 230 -9.03 -6.68 8.21
C TYR A 230 -7.62 -7.14 8.56
N VAL A 231 -7.14 -8.08 7.76
CA VAL A 231 -5.85 -8.74 7.94
C VAL A 231 -4.97 -8.62 6.70
N SER A 232 -3.67 -8.79 6.92
CA SER A 232 -2.66 -8.92 5.88
C SER A 232 -2.41 -10.40 5.61
N GLU A 233 -2.81 -10.90 4.44
CA GLU A 233 -2.63 -12.31 4.06
C GLU A 233 -1.58 -12.50 2.95
N PRO A 234 -0.76 -13.56 2.98
CA PRO A 234 0.08 -13.92 1.84
C PRO A 234 -0.75 -14.35 0.63
N VAL A 235 -0.41 -13.82 -0.55
CA VAL A 235 -0.98 -14.25 -1.83
C VAL A 235 0.11 -14.68 -2.81
N PRO A 236 -0.21 -15.51 -3.82
CA PRO A 236 0.71 -15.84 -4.90
C PRO A 236 1.32 -14.60 -5.56
N ASN A 237 2.64 -14.65 -5.81
CA ASN A 237 3.37 -13.55 -6.44
C ASN A 237 2.80 -13.15 -7.83
N VAL A 238 2.19 -14.11 -8.52
CA VAL A 238 1.59 -13.90 -9.85
C VAL A 238 0.43 -12.90 -9.80
N GLU A 239 -0.37 -12.90 -8.74
CA GLU A 239 -1.50 -11.97 -8.61
C GLU A 239 -1.05 -10.51 -8.55
N PHE A 240 0.11 -10.25 -7.92
CA PHE A 240 0.69 -8.90 -7.93
C PHE A 240 1.24 -8.52 -9.30
N LEU A 241 1.84 -9.47 -10.01
CA LEU A 241 2.44 -9.23 -11.31
C LEU A 241 1.37 -8.97 -12.40
N GLU A 242 0.16 -9.49 -12.23
CA GLU A 242 -1.01 -9.22 -13.09
C GLU A 242 -1.38 -7.73 -13.15
N ILE A 243 -1.09 -6.95 -12.10
CA ILE A 243 -1.30 -5.49 -12.10
C ILE A 243 -0.45 -4.82 -13.20
N PHE A 244 0.65 -5.45 -13.61
CA PHE A 244 1.61 -4.88 -14.57
C PHE A 244 1.55 -5.53 -15.96
N GLU A 245 0.71 -6.55 -16.17
CA GLU A 245 0.46 -7.18 -17.48
C GLU A 245 -0.33 -6.27 -18.40
#